data_AF-K1UJQ1-F1
#
_entry.id   AF-K1UJQ1-F1
#
_cell.length_a   1.000
_cell.length_b   1.000
_cell.length_c   1.000
_cell.angle_alpha   90.00
_cell.angle_beta   90.00
_cell.angle_gamma   90.00
#
_symmetry.space_group_name_H-M   'P 1'
#
loop_
_entity.id
_entity.type
_entity.pdbx_description
1 polymer ?
#
loop_
_entity_poly.entity_id
_entity_poly.type
_entity_poly.pdbx_seq_one_letter_code
_entity_poly.pdbx_strand_id
1 'polypeptide(L)'
;MKKVIVYYTYRGNTKSIAEMIQKSTGADIARIETVVSYDGDYNSVVNQGQDEVNSGYCPKIKPLNIDLSKYDEVILGTPVWWYTFAPAMHTFLKKMTFRARRFIRLQPTAVGLVTHSKILQMPAVQPM
;
A
#
# COMPACT_ATOMS: atom_id res chain seq x y z
N MET A 1 12.35 -18.79 -3.44
CA MET A 1 11.75 -17.76 -2.57
C MET A 1 10.62 -17.08 -3.32
N LYS A 2 9.38 -17.29 -2.90
CA LYS A 2 8.18 -16.78 -3.59
C LYS A 2 7.85 -15.38 -3.07
N LYS A 3 7.70 -14.43 -3.99
CA LYS A 3 7.47 -13.01 -3.68
C LYS A 3 6.12 -12.55 -4.21
N VAL A 4 5.49 -11.63 -3.50
CA VAL A 4 4.30 -10.93 -3.99
C VAL A 4 4.39 -9.45 -3.75
N ILE A 5 3.91 -8.67 -4.71
CA ILE A 5 3.78 -7.22 -4.62
C ILE A 5 2.31 -6.91 -4.35
N VAL A 6 2.01 -6.43 -3.14
CA VAL A 6 0.69 -5.95 -2.77
C VAL A 6 0.68 -4.43 -2.86
N TYR A 7 -0.19 -3.85 -3.67
CA TYR A 7 -0.17 -2.40 -3.88
C TYR A 7 -1.56 -1.75 -3.89
N TYR A 8 -1.62 -0.50 -3.43
CA TYR A 8 -2.76 0.39 -3.62
C TYR A 8 -2.40 1.46 -4.66
N THR A 9 -3.36 1.88 -5.48
CA THR A 9 -3.17 2.98 -6.44
C THR A 9 -4.46 3.78 -6.60
N TYR A 10 -4.33 5.11 -6.65
CA TYR A 10 -5.43 6.01 -6.99
C TYR A 10 -5.47 6.27 -8.51
N ARG A 11 -4.45 6.95 -9.07
CA ARG A 11 -4.36 7.32 -10.50
C ARG A 11 -3.36 6.51 -11.33
N GLY A 12 -2.94 5.34 -10.87
CA GLY A 12 -2.15 4.40 -11.68
C GLY A 12 -0.63 4.48 -11.49
N ASN A 13 -0.05 5.56 -10.97
CA ASN A 13 1.42 5.66 -10.81
C ASN A 13 2.03 4.48 -10.02
N THR A 14 1.43 4.12 -8.88
CA THR A 14 1.91 2.99 -8.07
C THR A 14 1.72 1.65 -8.77
N LYS A 15 0.69 1.52 -9.64
CA LYS A 15 0.49 0.33 -10.48
C LYS A 15 1.63 0.18 -11.47
N SER A 16 2.00 1.25 -12.17
CA SER A 16 3.12 1.23 -13.12
C SER A 16 4.42 0.79 -12.46
N ILE A 17 4.72 1.27 -11.24
CA ILE A 17 5.91 0.84 -10.51
C ILE A 17 5.81 -0.63 -10.07
N ALA A 18 4.66 -1.05 -9.56
CA ALA A 18 4.45 -2.44 -9.16
C ALA A 18 4.61 -3.40 -10.35
N GLU A 19 4.10 -3.04 -11.53
CA GLU A 19 4.26 -3.82 -12.77
C GLU A 19 5.71 -3.84 -13.26
N MET A 20 6.46 -2.75 -13.13
CA MET A 20 7.90 -2.74 -13.44
C MET A 20 8.69 -3.70 -12.55
N ILE A 21 8.38 -3.74 -11.26
CA ILE A 21 9.03 -4.65 -10.31
C ILE A 21 8.61 -6.10 -10.56
N GLN A 22 7.33 -6.34 -10.86
CA GLN A 22 6.86 -7.65 -11.28
C GLN A 22 7.65 -8.15 -12.49
N LYS A 23 7.79 -7.33 -13.54
CA LYS A 23 8.52 -7.70 -14.76
C LYS A 23 9.99 -8.03 -14.49
N SER A 24 10.64 -7.31 -13.57
CA SER A 24 12.07 -7.52 -13.28
C SER A 24 12.33 -8.66 -12.30
N THR A 25 11.38 -9.00 -11.42
CA THR A 25 11.57 -9.99 -10.36
C THR A 25 10.82 -11.31 -10.57
N GLY A 26 9.83 -11.34 -11.48
CA GLY A 26 8.91 -12.46 -11.64
C GLY A 26 7.96 -12.66 -10.44
N ALA A 27 7.82 -11.66 -9.57
CA ALA A 27 6.94 -11.73 -8.40
C ALA A 27 5.46 -11.74 -8.81
N ASP A 28 4.63 -12.39 -8.00
CA ASP A 28 3.17 -12.26 -8.13
C ASP A 28 2.75 -10.82 -7.77
N ILE A 29 1.60 -10.36 -8.27
CA ILE A 29 1.10 -9.01 -8.01
C ILE A 29 -0.36 -9.06 -7.56
N ALA A 30 -0.71 -8.25 -6.56
CA ALA A 30 -2.08 -8.10 -6.10
C ALA A 30 -2.40 -6.64 -5.76
N ARG A 31 -3.57 -6.20 -6.21
CA ARG A 31 -4.06 -4.84 -5.97
C ARG A 31 -5.00 -4.82 -4.77
N ILE A 32 -4.77 -3.86 -3.87
CA ILE A 32 -5.75 -3.45 -2.85
C ILE A 32 -6.79 -2.57 -3.52
N GLU A 33 -8.06 -2.92 -3.35
CA GLU A 33 -9.20 -2.12 -3.80
C GLU A 33 -10.05 -1.72 -2.59
N THR A 34 -10.41 -0.44 -2.51
CA THR A 34 -11.43 0.01 -1.56
C THR A 34 -12.81 -0.45 -2.03
N VAL A 35 -13.74 -0.66 -1.09
CA VAL A 35 -15.14 -0.97 -1.41
C VAL A 35 -15.81 0.25 -2.03
N VAL A 36 -15.50 1.44 -1.50
CA VAL A 36 -15.92 2.72 -2.05
C VAL A 36 -14.69 3.37 -2.70
N SER A 37 -14.79 3.70 -3.99
CA SER A 37 -13.73 4.38 -4.73
C SER A 37 -13.58 5.83 -4.27
N TYR A 38 -12.39 6.41 -4.42
CA TYR A 38 -12.23 7.85 -4.29
C TYR A 38 -12.68 8.49 -5.59
N ASP A 39 -13.77 9.24 -5.51
CA ASP A 39 -14.40 9.91 -6.63
C ASP A 39 -14.35 11.44 -6.43
N GLY A 40 -14.51 12.20 -7.52
CA GLY A 40 -14.43 13.67 -7.51
C GLY A 40 -13.15 14.22 -8.16
N ASP A 41 -13.03 15.54 -8.14
CA ASP A 41 -11.85 16.23 -8.67
C ASP A 41 -10.62 16.02 -7.76
N TYR A 42 -9.46 16.44 -8.26
CA TYR A 42 -8.20 16.24 -7.55
C TYR A 42 -8.19 16.89 -6.16
N ASN A 43 -8.68 18.12 -6.03
CA ASN A 43 -8.66 18.84 -4.76
C ASN A 43 -9.65 18.23 -3.76
N SER A 44 -10.82 17.79 -4.23
CA SER A 44 -11.80 17.06 -3.41
C SER A 44 -11.18 15.80 -2.78
N VAL A 45 -10.48 14.99 -3.58
CA VAL A 45 -9.82 13.77 -3.08
C VAL A 45 -8.62 14.09 -2.17
N VAL A 46 -7.87 15.17 -2.46
CA VAL A 46 -6.77 15.62 -1.59
C VAL A 46 -7.27 16.03 -0.20
N ASN A 47 -8.36 16.80 -0.15
CA ASN A 47 -8.99 17.23 1.10
C ASN A 47 -9.55 16.03 1.87
N GLN A 48 -10.32 15.17 1.21
CA GLN A 48 -10.80 13.92 1.81
C GLN A 48 -9.65 13.09 2.37
N GLY A 49 -8.58 12.92 1.59
CA GLY A 49 -7.40 12.18 2.02
C GLY A 49 -6.70 12.81 3.23
N GLN A 50 -6.79 14.14 3.41
CA GLN A 50 -6.24 14.83 4.59
C GLN A 50 -7.03 14.48 5.84
N ASP A 51 -8.35 14.60 5.73
CA ASP A 51 -9.28 14.33 6.83
C ASP A 51 -9.21 12.87 7.27
N GLU A 52 -9.14 11.94 6.31
CA GLU A 52 -8.99 10.52 6.58
C GLU A 52 -7.66 10.18 7.26
N VAL A 53 -6.55 10.79 6.82
CA VAL A 53 -5.24 10.62 7.47
C VAL A 53 -5.26 11.19 8.89
N ASN A 54 -5.76 12.40 9.08
CA ASN A 54 -5.80 13.09 10.38
C ASN A 54 -6.69 12.35 11.39
N SER A 55 -7.80 11.77 10.93
CA SER A 55 -8.73 11.00 11.78
C SER A 55 -8.29 9.55 11.99
N GLY A 56 -7.25 9.07 11.30
CA GLY A 56 -6.83 7.67 11.34
C GLY A 56 -7.84 6.72 10.69
N TYR A 57 -8.69 7.23 9.80
CA TYR A 57 -9.72 6.47 9.11
C TYR A 57 -9.13 5.32 8.29
N CYS A 58 -9.80 4.18 8.33
CA CYS A 58 -9.39 2.96 7.64
C CYS A 58 -10.55 2.50 6.75
N PRO A 59 -10.56 2.84 5.45
CA PRO A 59 -11.64 2.48 4.55
C PRO A 59 -11.77 0.96 4.43
N LYS A 60 -13.00 0.47 4.25
CA LYS A 60 -13.23 -0.94 3.93
C LYS A 60 -12.55 -1.29 2.60
N ILE A 61 -11.76 -2.34 2.60
CA ILE A 61 -11.11 -2.90 1.40
C ILE A 61 -11.75 -4.24 1.02
N LYS A 62 -11.82 -4.51 -0.29
CA LYS A 62 -12.22 -5.81 -0.81
C LYS A 62 -11.22 -6.90 -0.38
N PRO A 63 -11.63 -8.17 -0.26
CA PRO A 63 -10.71 -9.27 -0.02
C PRO A 63 -9.62 -9.33 -1.10
N LEU A 64 -8.38 -9.61 -0.69
CA LEU A 64 -7.32 -9.90 -1.65
C LEU A 64 -7.57 -11.28 -2.26
N ASN A 65 -7.46 -11.37 -3.58
CA ASN A 65 -7.61 -12.64 -4.30
C ASN A 65 -6.33 -13.50 -4.26
N ILE A 66 -5.54 -13.37 -3.19
CA ILE A 66 -4.28 -14.09 -3.00
C ILE A 66 -4.16 -14.56 -1.56
N ASP A 67 -3.55 -15.73 -1.38
CA ASP A 67 -3.20 -16.26 -0.08
C ASP A 67 -1.76 -15.85 0.29
N LEU A 68 -1.64 -14.89 1.20
CA LEU A 68 -0.36 -14.35 1.66
C LEU A 68 0.50 -15.36 2.44
N SER A 69 -0.05 -16.49 2.88
CA SER A 69 0.72 -17.53 3.59
C SER A 69 1.68 -18.27 2.65
N LYS A 70 1.43 -18.25 1.34
CA LYS A 70 2.23 -18.91 0.30
C LYS A 70 3.49 -18.15 -0.10
N TYR A 71 3.73 -16.97 0.48
CA TYR A 71 4.80 -16.06 0.08
C TYR A 71 5.79 -15.82 1.20
N ASP A 72 7.07 -15.93 0.85
CA ASP A 72 8.20 -15.66 1.74
C ASP A 72 8.41 -14.15 1.90
N GLU A 73 8.13 -13.37 0.86
CA GLU A 73 8.35 -11.92 0.81
C GLU A 73 7.09 -11.20 0.27
N VAL A 74 6.67 -10.14 0.97
CA VAL A 74 5.55 -9.28 0.58
C VAL A 74 6.06 -7.84 0.44
N ILE A 75 6.06 -7.33 -0.79
CA ILE A 75 6.49 -5.99 -1.17
C ILE A 75 5.25 -5.07 -1.17
N LEU A 76 5.27 -3.92 -0.49
CA LEU A 76 4.11 -3.03 -0.37
C LEU A 76 4.22 -1.74 -1.19
N GLY A 77 3.40 -1.60 -2.22
CA GLY A 77 3.29 -0.36 -3.00
C GLY A 77 2.15 0.54 -2.51
N THR A 78 2.41 1.81 -2.22
CA THR A 78 1.34 2.77 -1.89
C THR A 78 1.73 4.18 -2.30
N PRO A 79 0.78 5.01 -2.79
CA PRO A 79 1.00 6.44 -2.89
C PRO A 79 1.23 7.05 -1.50
N VAL A 80 1.83 8.24 -1.49
CA VAL A 80 2.03 9.05 -0.29
C VAL A 80 0.85 9.98 -0.13
N TRP A 81 0.11 9.81 0.96
CA TRP A 81 -1.00 10.69 1.32
C TRP A 81 -0.61 11.36 2.61
N TRP A 82 -0.47 12.69 2.59
CA TRP A 82 -0.14 13.49 3.76
C TRP A 82 1.01 12.90 4.59
N TYR A 83 2.14 12.66 3.91
CA TYR A 83 3.39 12.10 4.45
C TYR A 83 3.33 10.64 4.94
N THR A 84 2.16 10.00 4.95
CA THR A 84 1.96 8.61 5.39
C THR A 84 1.57 7.68 4.23
N PHE A 85 1.22 6.44 4.55
CA PHE A 85 0.59 5.50 3.61
C PHE A 85 -0.85 5.91 3.31
N ALA A 86 -1.34 5.51 2.14
CA ALA A 86 -2.75 5.71 1.83
C ALA A 86 -3.64 4.99 2.87
N PRO A 87 -4.82 5.54 3.23
CA PRO A 87 -5.73 4.93 4.19
C PRO A 87 -6.06 3.45 3.88
N ALA A 88 -6.19 3.10 2.60
CA ALA A 88 -6.42 1.71 2.16
C ALA A 88 -5.28 0.75 2.56
N MET A 89 -4.03 1.22 2.53
CA MET A 89 -2.87 0.44 2.97
C MET A 89 -2.85 0.27 4.48
N HIS A 90 -3.30 1.27 5.26
CA HIS A 90 -3.48 1.12 6.70
C HIS A 90 -4.50 0.04 7.05
N THR A 91 -5.63 -0.01 6.34
CA THR A 91 -6.61 -1.10 6.50
C THR A 91 -5.98 -2.46 6.22
N PHE A 92 -5.19 -2.57 5.15
CA PHE A 92 -4.51 -3.81 4.80
C PHE A 92 -3.52 -4.24 5.89
N LEU A 93 -2.68 -3.32 6.37
CA LEU A 93 -1.70 -3.58 7.42
C LEU A 93 -2.36 -4.01 8.73
N LYS A 94 -3.48 -3.38 9.14
CA LYS A 94 -4.22 -3.76 10.36
C LYS A 94 -4.80 -5.19 10.29
N LYS A 95 -5.18 -5.66 9.10
CA LYS A 95 -5.71 -7.02 8.90
C LYS A 95 -4.61 -8.07 8.80
N MET A 96 -3.38 -7.68 8.48
CA MET A 96 -2.28 -8.61 8.27
C MET A 96 -1.64 -8.99 9.61
N THR A 97 -1.86 -10.22 10.07
CA THR A 97 -1.17 -10.76 11.25
C THR A 97 0.28 -11.09 10.89
N PHE A 98 1.23 -10.53 11.65
CA PHE A 98 2.63 -10.37 11.25
C PHE A 98 3.39 -11.71 11.07
N ARG A 99 4.10 -11.81 9.94
CA ARG A 99 5.41 -12.46 9.86
C ARG A 99 6.31 -11.48 9.11
N ALA A 100 7.50 -11.20 9.64
CA ALA A 100 8.42 -10.18 9.14
C ALA A 100 8.67 -10.37 7.63
N ARG A 101 8.18 -9.44 6.82
CA ARG A 101 8.23 -9.48 5.35
C ARG A 101 8.66 -8.11 4.85
N ARG A 102 9.55 -8.08 3.86
CA ARG A 102 10.30 -6.88 3.44
C ARG A 102 9.39 -5.82 2.82
N PHE A 103 9.18 -4.73 3.53
CA PHE A 103 8.40 -3.58 3.06
C PHE A 103 9.25 -2.65 2.18
N ILE A 104 8.82 -2.41 0.94
CA ILE A 104 9.49 -1.46 0.03
C ILE A 104 8.47 -0.41 -0.37
N ARG A 105 8.58 0.80 0.18
CA ARG A 105 7.72 1.94 -0.16
C ARG A 105 8.03 2.42 -1.58
N LEU A 106 7.06 2.32 -2.48
CA LEU A 106 7.18 2.76 -3.87
C LEU A 106 6.59 4.16 -4.04
N GLN A 107 7.44 5.14 -4.34
CA GLN A 107 7.08 6.55 -4.54
C GLN A 107 7.30 6.94 -6.00
N PRO A 108 6.26 7.38 -6.72
CA PRO A 108 6.42 8.25 -7.88
C PRO A 108 6.42 9.70 -7.39
N THR A 109 7.61 10.29 -7.22
CA THR A 109 7.76 11.75 -7.12
C THR A 109 7.98 12.32 -8.52
N ALA A 110 7.63 13.60 -8.76
CA ALA A 110 7.94 14.31 -10.01
C ALA A 110 9.46 14.31 -10.36
N VAL A 111 10.28 13.91 -9.39
CA VAL A 111 11.73 13.76 -9.44
C VAL A 111 12.08 12.30 -9.08
N GLY A 112 12.00 11.39 -10.05
CA GLY A 112 12.57 10.03 -9.95
C GLY A 112 11.95 9.04 -8.94
N LEU A 113 12.34 7.77 -9.08
CA LEU A 113 11.99 6.67 -8.18
C LEU A 113 12.85 6.75 -6.92
N VAL A 114 12.26 7.01 -5.75
CA VAL A 114 12.99 6.96 -4.48
C VAL A 114 12.64 5.68 -3.72
N THR A 115 13.53 4.70 -3.78
CA THR A 115 13.43 3.44 -3.02
C THR A 115 13.99 3.63 -1.60
N HIS A 116 13.17 4.15 -0.69
CA HIS A 116 13.52 4.10 0.73
C HIS A 116 13.23 2.68 1.28
N SER A 117 14.28 1.88 1.43
CA SER A 117 14.25 0.62 2.18
C SER A 117 14.24 0.93 3.67
N LYS A 118 13.10 1.35 4.24
CA LYS A 118 12.97 1.45 5.69
C LYS A 118 12.29 0.17 6.18
N ILE A 119 12.99 -0.63 6.98
CA ILE A 119 12.34 -1.65 7.81
C ILE A 119 11.45 -0.88 8.78
N LEU A 120 10.16 -0.79 8.47
CA LEU A 120 9.18 -0.25 9.40
C LEU A 120 8.97 -1.29 10.50
N GLN A 121 9.72 -1.15 11.59
CA GLN A 121 9.27 -1.64 12.89
C GLN A 121 8.11 -0.75 13.30
N MET A 122 6.88 -1.21 13.07
CA MET A 122 5.72 -0.59 13.69
C MET A 122 5.78 -0.92 15.19
N PRO A 123 5.60 0.04 16.11
CA PRO A 123 5.44 -0.30 17.51
C PRO A 123 4.26 -1.26 17.64
N ALA A 124 4.43 -2.29 18.45
CA ALA A 124 3.36 -3.23 18.77
C ALA A 124 2.13 -2.42 19.18
N VAL A 125 1.04 -2.56 18.42
CA VAL A 125 -0.26 -2.02 18.80
C VAL A 125 -0.60 -2.68 20.12
N GLN A 126 -0.44 -1.97 21.22
CA GLN A 126 -0.92 -2.46 22.51
C GLN A 126 -2.44 -2.55 22.41
N PRO A 127 -3.04 -3.72 22.70
CA PRO A 127 -4.49 -3.81 22.82
C PRO A 127 -4.94 -2.92 23.98
N MET A 128 -6.01 -2.15 23.76
CA MET A 128 -6.74 -1.47 24.84
C MET A 128 -7.35 -2.49 25.80
#